data_AF-A0A7R9KNT1-F1
#
_entry.id   AF-A0A7R9KNT1-F1
#
_cell.length_a   1.000
_cell.length_b   1.000
_cell.length_c   1.000
_cell.angle_alpha   90.00
_cell.angle_beta   90.00
_cell.angle_gamma   90.00
#
_symmetry.space_group_name_H-M   'P 1'
#
loop_
_entity.id
_entity.type
_entity.pdbx_description
1 polymer ?
#
loop_
_entity_poly.entity_id
_entity_poly.type
_entity_poly.pdbx_seq_one_letter_code
_entity_poly.pdbx_strand_id
1 'polypeptide(L)'
;MDMISFSWVLPWSTCDNAWNTAQCWSPNSNTTANEHSVNSVIEFWERKIIQFSCPFRRIQWRYKDISRLSDPQVWIDAGTQIFFSYAIALGCMTALGSYNDFHNDFYHQLFFLCCMNSGTSMYAGFAIFSVLGFMAHEQGLTVGQVAESGPGLAFIAYPRAVAQMPGSTIWAILFFVMIMLLGLGSQFVGVEGFITSVVDIYPQYLRYGKRREWFIFGTCFVSYLIGLLMVTRGGMYVFQLFDYYGASGLCLLWFCFFESIVIGWIYS
;
A
#
# COMPACT_ATOMS: atom_id res chain seq x y z
N MET A 1 10.48 11.15 6.44
CA MET A 1 11.29 10.71 5.28
C MET A 1 12.73 11.03 5.60
N ASP A 2 13.46 10.12 6.21
CA ASP A 2 14.88 10.35 6.39
C ASP A 2 15.57 10.06 5.05
N MET A 3 16.46 10.96 4.62
CA MET A 3 17.26 10.93 3.37
C MET A 3 18.29 9.78 3.34
N ILE A 4 17.95 8.65 3.94
CA ILE A 4 18.80 7.50 4.23
C ILE A 4 19.11 6.70 2.95
N SER A 5 18.20 6.72 1.96
CA SER A 5 18.35 6.07 0.65
C SER A 5 19.25 6.83 -0.34
N PHE A 6 19.64 8.07 -0.05
CA PHE A 6 20.55 8.86 -0.90
C PHE A 6 22.04 8.61 -0.59
N SER A 7 22.33 7.70 0.35
CA SER A 7 23.68 7.32 0.72
C SER A 7 24.28 6.34 -0.31
N TRP A 8 25.56 6.48 -0.63
CA TRP A 8 26.28 5.59 -1.55
C TRP A 8 26.27 4.12 -1.10
N VAL A 9 26.23 3.90 0.23
CA VAL A 9 26.02 2.59 0.84
C VAL A 9 24.62 2.57 1.44
N LEU A 10 23.79 1.63 1.01
CA LEU A 10 22.45 1.44 1.56
C LEU A 10 22.58 1.01 3.04
N PRO A 11 21.90 1.67 3.99
CA PRO A 11 22.10 1.41 5.42
C PRO A 11 21.51 0.08 5.89
N TRP A 12 20.74 -0.60 5.04
CA TRP A 12 20.31 -1.98 5.24
C TRP A 12 21.19 -3.02 4.53
N SER A 13 22.22 -2.60 3.76
CA SER A 13 23.14 -3.54 3.08
C SER A 13 24.31 -3.99 3.96
N THR A 14 24.52 -3.36 5.12
CA THR A 14 25.65 -3.62 6.03
C THR A 14 25.21 -3.83 7.46
N CYS A 15 26.00 -4.61 8.21
CA CYS A 15 25.79 -4.85 9.64
C CYS A 15 26.46 -3.80 10.55
N ASP A 16 27.21 -2.83 10.01
CA ASP A 16 27.97 -1.82 10.77
C ASP A 16 27.14 -0.61 11.24
N ASN A 17 25.95 -0.85 11.77
CA ASN A 17 25.05 0.22 12.20
C ASN A 17 24.67 0.09 13.67
N ALA A 18 24.44 1.22 14.35
CA ALA A 18 24.16 1.28 15.79
C ALA A 18 22.88 0.55 16.23
N TRP A 19 21.97 0.22 15.31
CA TRP A 19 20.73 -0.51 15.58
C TRP A 19 20.86 -2.02 15.37
N ASN A 20 21.99 -2.50 14.83
CA ASN A 20 22.21 -3.90 14.53
C ASN A 20 22.70 -4.68 15.75
N THR A 21 22.31 -5.95 15.85
CA THR A 21 22.77 -6.86 16.90
C THR A 21 23.98 -7.67 16.48
N ALA A 22 24.57 -8.37 17.45
CA ALA A 22 25.62 -9.36 17.20
C ALA A 22 25.15 -10.57 16.33
N GLN A 23 23.84 -10.71 16.10
CA GLN A 23 23.26 -11.73 15.23
C GLN A 23 23.05 -11.24 13.78
N CYS A 24 23.36 -9.98 13.50
CA CYS A 24 23.22 -9.41 12.17
C CYS A 24 24.14 -10.10 11.17
N TRP A 25 23.58 -10.49 10.03
CA TRP A 25 24.30 -11.11 8.92
C TRP A 25 24.03 -10.38 7.60
N SER A 26 25.08 -10.09 6.85
CA SER A 26 24.99 -9.55 5.50
C SER A 26 25.75 -10.43 4.50
N PRO A 27 25.33 -10.48 3.23
CA PRO A 27 25.98 -11.28 2.18
C PRO A 27 27.45 -10.91 1.93
N ASN A 28 27.86 -9.69 2.29
CA ASN A 28 29.23 -9.19 2.17
C ASN A 28 30.10 -9.46 3.42
N SER A 29 29.57 -10.14 4.44
CA SER A 29 30.32 -10.49 5.65
C SER A 29 31.09 -11.82 5.46
N ASN A 30 32.30 -11.91 6.03
CA ASN A 30 33.13 -13.13 5.99
C ASN A 30 32.59 -14.29 6.86
N THR A 31 31.43 -14.11 7.48
CA THR A 31 30.79 -15.08 8.38
C THR A 31 29.71 -15.87 7.67
N THR A 32 29.68 -17.19 7.81
CA THR A 32 28.57 -18.02 7.34
C THR A 32 27.33 -17.82 8.19
N ALA A 33 26.16 -17.71 7.56
CA ALA A 33 24.87 -17.59 8.24
C ALA A 33 24.62 -18.82 9.13
N ASN A 34 24.27 -18.58 10.39
CA ASN A 34 23.88 -19.61 11.37
C ASN A 34 22.34 -19.63 11.54
N GLU A 35 21.77 -20.65 12.17
CA GLU A 35 20.30 -20.76 12.39
C GLU A 35 19.69 -19.58 13.19
N HIS A 36 20.51 -18.88 13.97
CA HIS A 36 20.12 -17.69 14.74
C HIS A 36 20.51 -16.36 14.09
N SER A 37 21.03 -16.37 12.86
CA SER A 37 21.44 -15.14 12.18
C SER A 37 20.25 -14.40 11.55
N VAL A 38 20.21 -13.08 11.72
CA VAL A 38 19.15 -12.21 11.22
C VAL A 38 19.72 -11.30 10.14
N ASN A 39 19.03 -11.20 9.00
CA ASN A 39 19.53 -10.42 7.87
C ASN A 39 19.57 -8.93 8.22
N SER A 40 20.62 -8.21 7.78
CA SER A 40 20.76 -6.75 7.99
C SER A 40 19.55 -5.93 7.54
N VAL A 41 18.83 -6.39 6.51
CA VAL A 41 17.59 -5.74 6.05
C VAL A 41 16.46 -5.95 7.05
N ILE A 42 16.31 -7.16 7.58
CA ILE A 42 15.30 -7.47 8.60
C ILE A 42 15.57 -6.63 9.84
N GLU A 43 16.82 -6.56 10.32
CA GLU A 43 17.17 -5.73 11.47
C GLU A 43 16.94 -4.23 11.24
N PHE A 44 17.27 -3.71 10.06
CA PHE A 44 17.00 -2.31 9.73
C PHE A 44 15.50 -1.99 9.79
N TRP A 45 14.66 -2.83 9.18
CA TRP A 45 13.21 -2.61 9.20
C TRP A 45 12.61 -2.89 10.57
N GLU A 46 12.95 -3.99 11.24
CA GLU A 46 12.39 -4.33 12.55
C GLU A 46 12.87 -3.42 13.68
N ARG A 47 14.11 -2.94 13.67
CA ARG A 47 14.69 -2.19 14.81
C ARG A 47 14.78 -0.69 14.57
N LYS A 48 14.98 -0.26 13.34
CA LYS A 48 15.12 1.18 13.03
C LYS A 48 13.81 1.81 12.57
N ILE A 49 13.04 1.15 11.70
CA ILE A 49 11.82 1.73 11.12
C ILE A 49 10.56 1.30 11.88
N ILE A 50 10.37 -0.01 12.05
CA ILE A 50 9.10 -0.62 12.50
C ILE A 50 9.10 -0.85 14.02
N GLN A 51 10.28 -0.93 14.65
CA GLN A 51 10.49 -1.12 16.11
C GLN A 51 9.67 -2.28 16.72
N PHE A 52 9.63 -3.44 16.05
CA PHE A 52 8.88 -4.61 16.51
C PHE A 52 9.55 -5.96 16.19
N SER A 53 9.29 -6.97 17.05
CA SER A 53 9.86 -8.33 16.98
C SER A 53 8.72 -9.38 16.95
N CYS A 54 8.22 -9.78 15.77
CA CYS A 54 7.33 -10.94 15.66
C CYS A 54 7.26 -11.46 14.20
N PRO A 55 7.24 -12.79 13.95
CA PRO A 55 7.29 -13.34 12.60
C PRO A 55 5.91 -13.29 11.92
N PHE A 56 5.82 -12.56 10.80
CA PHE A 56 4.64 -12.52 9.94
C PHE A 56 4.47 -13.84 9.17
N ARG A 57 3.24 -14.34 9.11
CA ARG A 57 2.88 -15.63 8.49
C ARG A 57 3.08 -15.56 6.96
N ARG A 58 3.91 -16.46 6.42
CA ARG A 58 4.20 -16.59 4.97
C ARG A 58 3.00 -17.16 4.21
N ILE A 59 2.64 -16.56 3.09
CA ILE A 59 1.67 -17.13 2.14
C ILE A 59 2.44 -17.47 0.86
N GLN A 60 2.43 -18.75 0.51
CA GLN A 60 3.06 -19.26 -0.71
C GLN A 60 2.19 -19.02 -1.94
N TRP A 61 2.73 -18.33 -2.93
CA TRP A 61 2.18 -18.31 -4.30
C TRP A 61 2.84 -19.42 -5.11
N ARG A 62 2.18 -20.58 -5.27
CA ARG A 62 2.63 -21.59 -6.24
C ARG A 62 1.47 -22.43 -6.83
N TYR A 63 1.43 -22.38 -8.16
CA TYR A 63 0.67 -23.14 -9.17
C TYR A 63 -0.82 -22.88 -9.38
N LYS A 64 -1.14 -22.84 -10.68
CA LYS A 64 -2.44 -22.62 -11.30
C LYS A 64 -3.32 -23.85 -11.04
N ASP A 65 -3.79 -23.99 -9.81
CA ASP A 65 -4.76 -25.01 -9.43
C ASP A 65 -6.14 -24.57 -9.94
N ILE A 66 -6.50 -25.01 -11.15
CA ILE A 66 -7.82 -24.76 -11.76
C ILE A 66 -8.96 -25.25 -10.83
N SER A 67 -8.67 -26.23 -9.99
CA SER A 67 -9.55 -26.71 -8.91
C SER A 67 -9.93 -25.61 -7.90
N ARG A 68 -9.09 -24.58 -7.70
CA ARG A 68 -9.40 -23.45 -6.81
C ARG A 68 -10.40 -22.47 -7.39
N LEU A 69 -10.67 -22.50 -8.70
CA LEU A 69 -11.77 -21.70 -9.28
C LEU A 69 -13.15 -22.18 -8.82
N SER A 70 -13.24 -23.43 -8.34
CA SER A 70 -14.46 -23.97 -7.72
C SER A 70 -14.64 -23.52 -6.26
N ASP A 71 -13.63 -22.87 -5.67
CA ASP A 71 -13.68 -22.37 -4.29
C ASP A 71 -14.33 -20.98 -4.28
N PRO A 72 -15.48 -20.80 -3.59
CA PRO A 72 -16.15 -19.51 -3.50
C PRO A 72 -15.27 -18.41 -2.91
N GLN A 73 -14.29 -18.75 -2.07
CA GLN A 73 -13.38 -17.77 -1.46
C GLN A 73 -12.56 -17.01 -2.51
N VAL A 74 -12.13 -17.69 -3.58
CA VAL A 74 -11.34 -17.05 -4.65
C VAL A 74 -12.13 -15.93 -5.35
N TRP A 75 -13.44 -16.12 -5.52
CA TRP A 75 -14.31 -15.11 -6.12
C TRP A 75 -14.61 -13.96 -5.16
N ILE A 76 -14.77 -14.24 -3.87
CA ILE A 76 -14.94 -13.22 -2.84
C ILE A 76 -13.67 -12.35 -2.75
N ASP A 77 -12.49 -12.96 -2.74
CA ASP A 77 -11.21 -12.26 -2.71
C ASP A 77 -11.01 -11.40 -3.97
N ALA A 78 -11.30 -11.96 -5.15
CA ALA A 78 -11.21 -11.22 -6.41
C ALA A 78 -12.17 -10.03 -6.48
N GLY A 79 -13.42 -10.21 -6.05
CA GLY A 79 -14.39 -9.12 -5.96
C GLY A 79 -13.91 -8.03 -5.00
N THR A 80 -13.51 -8.42 -3.79
CA THR A 80 -12.99 -7.52 -2.76
C THR A 80 -11.78 -6.73 -3.25
N GLN A 81 -10.85 -7.37 -3.95
CA GLN A 81 -9.68 -6.72 -4.54
C GLN A 81 -10.08 -5.62 -5.53
N ILE A 82 -11.07 -5.86 -6.39
CA ILE A 82 -11.58 -4.85 -7.33
C ILE A 82 -12.27 -3.70 -6.59
N PHE A 83 -13.11 -4.00 -5.59
CA PHE A 83 -13.77 -2.98 -4.77
C PHE A 83 -12.77 -2.02 -4.11
N PHE A 84 -11.72 -2.56 -3.50
CA PHE A 84 -10.65 -1.78 -2.90
C PHE A 84 -9.79 -1.06 -3.95
N SER A 85 -9.53 -1.67 -5.09
CA SER A 85 -8.70 -1.10 -6.16
C SER A 85 -9.30 0.19 -6.73
N TYR A 86 -10.62 0.26 -6.90
CA TYR A 86 -11.31 1.45 -7.40
C TYR A 86 -11.84 2.37 -6.29
N ALA A 87 -11.69 1.98 -5.01
CA ALA A 87 -12.23 2.73 -3.88
C ALA A 87 -13.75 3.03 -4.03
N ILE A 88 -14.52 2.02 -4.44
CA ILE A 88 -15.97 2.15 -4.67
C ILE A 88 -16.69 2.42 -3.34
N ALA A 89 -17.76 3.22 -3.37
CA ALA A 89 -18.58 3.60 -2.20
C ALA A 89 -17.87 4.45 -1.13
N LEU A 90 -16.64 4.92 -1.39
CA LEU A 90 -15.95 5.92 -0.55
C LEU A 90 -16.31 7.37 -0.92
N GLY A 91 -17.23 7.58 -1.86
CA GLY A 91 -17.66 8.91 -2.32
C GLY A 91 -16.64 9.67 -3.17
N CYS A 92 -15.39 9.21 -3.27
CA CYS A 92 -14.32 9.88 -4.01
C CYS A 92 -14.58 9.93 -5.52
N MET A 93 -15.02 8.82 -6.12
CA MET A 93 -15.36 8.77 -7.54
C MET A 93 -16.61 9.60 -7.84
N THR A 94 -17.59 9.62 -6.94
CA THR A 94 -18.79 10.46 -7.03
C THR A 94 -18.42 11.95 -6.99
N ALA A 95 -17.53 12.34 -6.08
CA ALA A 95 -17.02 13.71 -5.97
C ALA A 95 -16.24 14.13 -7.24
N LEU A 96 -15.36 13.28 -7.77
CA LEU A 96 -14.66 13.54 -9.03
C LEU A 96 -15.63 13.67 -10.21
N GLY A 97 -16.64 12.80 -10.27
CA GLY A 97 -17.69 12.87 -11.27
C GLY A 97 -18.53 14.15 -11.20
N SER A 98 -18.73 14.70 -10.00
CA SER A 98 -19.49 15.96 -9.80
C SER A 98 -18.82 17.19 -10.44
N TYR A 99 -17.50 17.12 -10.68
CA TYR A 99 -16.74 18.17 -11.37
C TYR A 99 -16.71 18.00 -12.90
N ASN A 100 -17.32 16.95 -13.43
CA ASN A 100 -17.33 16.65 -14.85
C ASN A 100 -18.47 17.39 -15.58
N ASP A 101 -18.29 17.64 -16.87
CA ASP A 101 -19.35 18.20 -17.71
C ASP A 101 -20.50 17.20 -17.88
N PHE A 102 -21.73 17.67 -17.86
CA PHE A 102 -22.93 16.82 -17.91
C PHE A 102 -23.05 15.97 -19.19
N HIS A 103 -22.55 16.49 -20.32
CA HIS A 103 -22.63 15.82 -21.63
C HIS A 103 -21.34 15.07 -22.00
N ASN A 104 -20.43 14.90 -21.06
CA ASN A 104 -19.19 14.19 -21.31
C ASN A 104 -19.43 12.68 -21.45
N ASP A 105 -18.72 12.02 -22.36
CA ASP A 105 -18.83 10.57 -22.59
C ASP A 105 -18.17 9.79 -21.44
N PHE A 106 -18.92 9.65 -20.35
CA PHE A 106 -18.48 8.94 -19.17
C PHE A 106 -18.25 7.44 -19.43
N TYR A 107 -18.97 6.84 -20.37
CA TYR A 107 -18.82 5.41 -20.67
C TYR A 107 -17.44 5.09 -21.24
N HIS A 108 -16.95 5.93 -22.15
CA HIS A 108 -15.61 5.75 -22.72
C HIS A 108 -14.52 5.96 -21.66
N GLN A 109 -14.69 6.95 -20.78
CA GLN A 109 -13.76 7.20 -19.68
C GLN A 109 -13.73 6.06 -18.67
N LEU A 110 -14.90 5.52 -18.31
CA LEU A 110 -15.01 4.39 -17.40
C LEU A 110 -14.37 3.13 -17.98
N PHE A 111 -14.60 2.86 -19.27
CA PHE A 111 -13.95 1.74 -19.96
C PHE A 111 -12.42 1.86 -19.92
N PHE A 112 -11.89 3.04 -20.25
CA PHE A 112 -10.45 3.29 -20.23
C PHE A 112 -9.86 3.19 -18.82
N LEU A 113 -10.55 3.75 -17.80
CA LEU A 113 -10.18 3.64 -16.40
C LEU A 113 -10.07 2.17 -15.96
N CYS A 114 -11.05 1.36 -16.34
CA CYS A 114 -11.07 -0.08 -16.01
C CYS A 114 -9.91 -0.84 -16.66
N CYS A 115 -9.65 -0.56 -17.94
CA CYS A 115 -8.53 -1.15 -18.67
C CYS A 115 -7.18 -0.73 -18.09
N MET A 116 -7.00 0.55 -17.77
CA MET A 116 -5.77 1.06 -17.18
C MET A 116 -5.50 0.46 -15.81
N ASN A 117 -6.48 0.47 -14.91
CA ASN A 117 -6.30 -0.07 -13.56
C ASN A 117 -5.90 -1.55 -13.58
N SER A 118 -6.58 -2.35 -14.42
CA SER A 118 -6.27 -3.77 -14.60
C SER A 118 -4.89 -3.98 -15.24
N GLY A 119 -4.56 -3.17 -16.26
CA GLY A 119 -3.26 -3.20 -16.94
C GLY A 119 -2.09 -2.82 -16.02
N THR A 120 -2.24 -1.76 -15.24
CA THR A 120 -1.26 -1.32 -14.24
C THR A 120 -1.08 -2.37 -13.14
N SER A 121 -2.17 -2.96 -12.65
CA SER A 121 -2.11 -4.04 -11.64
C SER A 121 -1.37 -5.26 -12.17
N MET A 122 -1.65 -5.66 -13.42
CA MET A 122 -0.95 -6.77 -14.07
C MET A 122 0.54 -6.46 -14.30
N TYR A 123 0.86 -5.27 -14.79
CA TYR A 123 2.24 -4.82 -14.98
C TYR A 123 3.02 -4.76 -13.64
N ALA A 124 2.41 -4.20 -12.60
CA ALA A 124 2.97 -4.16 -11.25
C ALA A 124 3.20 -5.58 -10.71
N GLY A 125 2.26 -6.50 -10.92
CA GLY A 125 2.42 -7.92 -10.59
C GLY A 125 3.64 -8.53 -11.27
N PHE A 126 3.78 -8.38 -12.59
CA PHE A 126 4.95 -8.88 -13.32
C PHE A 126 6.26 -8.27 -12.80
N ALA A 127 6.29 -6.95 -12.55
CA ALA A 127 7.45 -6.28 -12.01
C ALA A 127 7.83 -6.85 -10.63
N ILE A 128 6.86 -6.97 -9.71
CA ILE A 128 7.08 -7.49 -8.35
C ILE A 128 7.58 -8.94 -8.39
N PHE A 129 6.92 -9.81 -9.15
CA PHE A 129 7.31 -11.22 -9.22
C PHE A 129 8.65 -11.43 -9.94
N SER A 130 9.03 -10.56 -10.88
CA SER A 130 10.35 -10.62 -11.52
C SER A 130 11.49 -10.33 -10.54
N VAL A 131 11.32 -9.31 -9.69
CA VAL A 131 12.28 -8.92 -8.65
C VAL A 131 12.37 -9.98 -7.56
N LEU A 132 11.23 -10.52 -7.12
CA LEU A 132 11.20 -11.62 -6.15
C LEU A 132 11.76 -12.92 -6.73
N GLY A 133 11.54 -13.19 -8.01
CA GLY A 133 12.08 -14.34 -8.73
C GLY A 133 13.61 -14.29 -8.85
N PHE A 134 14.18 -13.11 -9.13
CA PHE A 134 15.63 -12.89 -9.07
C PHE A 134 16.18 -13.16 -7.67
N MET A 135 15.52 -12.65 -6.62
CA MET A 135 15.95 -12.91 -5.24
C MET A 135 15.89 -14.40 -4.87
N ALA A 136 14.84 -15.10 -5.31
CA ALA A 136 14.67 -16.53 -5.10
C ALA A 136 15.79 -17.33 -5.76
N HIS A 137 16.19 -16.95 -6.98
CA HIS A 137 17.31 -17.56 -7.69
C HIS A 137 18.65 -17.35 -6.98
N GLU A 138 18.96 -16.12 -6.55
CA GLU A 138 20.21 -15.78 -5.84
C GLU A 138 20.33 -16.48 -4.48
N GLN A 139 19.21 -16.69 -3.77
CA GLN A 139 19.21 -17.30 -2.43
C GLN A 139 18.96 -18.81 -2.46
N GLY A 140 18.74 -19.41 -3.63
CA GLY A 140 18.38 -20.82 -3.76
C GLY A 140 17.05 -21.19 -3.07
N LEU A 141 16.19 -20.20 -2.82
CA LEU A 141 14.90 -20.37 -2.14
C LEU A 141 13.76 -20.41 -3.16
N THR A 142 12.61 -20.96 -2.76
CA THR A 142 11.41 -20.90 -3.62
C THR A 142 10.73 -19.53 -3.51
N VAL A 143 10.14 -19.03 -4.60
CA VAL A 143 9.45 -17.71 -4.63
C VAL A 143 8.41 -17.58 -3.51
N GLY A 144 7.68 -18.66 -3.19
CA GLY A 144 6.69 -18.66 -2.11
C GLY A 144 7.28 -18.57 -0.69
N GLN A 145 8.58 -18.83 -0.51
CA GLN A 145 9.26 -18.61 0.77
C GLN A 145 9.73 -17.16 0.94
N VAL A 146 9.88 -16.42 -0.15
CA VAL A 146 10.37 -15.03 -0.17
C VAL A 146 9.25 -14.01 -0.33
N ALA A 147 8.10 -14.43 -0.87
CA ALA A 147 6.90 -13.63 -0.95
C ALA A 147 6.14 -13.69 0.40
N GLU A 148 6.34 -12.69 1.25
CA GLU A 148 5.48 -12.45 2.42
C GLU A 148 4.22 -11.68 2.01
N SER A 149 3.18 -11.67 2.83
CA SER A 149 1.95 -10.90 2.57
C SER A 149 1.86 -9.69 3.49
N GLY A 150 1.25 -8.62 3.00
CA GLY A 150 1.05 -7.38 3.75
C GLY A 150 2.21 -6.37 3.61
N PRO A 151 2.27 -5.36 4.48
CA PRO A 151 3.25 -4.26 4.37
C PRO A 151 4.71 -4.75 4.46
N GLY A 152 4.96 -5.90 5.11
CA GLY A 152 6.28 -6.53 5.16
C GLY A 152 6.85 -6.90 3.78
N LEU A 153 6.01 -7.21 2.80
CA LEU A 153 6.48 -7.51 1.44
C LEU A 153 7.12 -6.30 0.78
N ALA A 154 6.44 -5.15 0.83
CA ALA A 154 6.90 -3.92 0.20
C ALA A 154 8.08 -3.31 0.96
N PHE A 155 8.10 -3.42 2.29
CA PHE A 155 9.10 -2.75 3.11
C PHE A 155 10.28 -3.65 3.51
N ILE A 156 10.15 -4.97 3.55
CA ILE A 156 11.25 -5.87 3.96
C ILE A 156 11.79 -6.65 2.76
N ALA A 157 10.91 -7.37 2.06
CA ALA A 157 11.34 -8.23 0.96
C ALA A 157 11.86 -7.42 -0.24
N TYR A 158 11.19 -6.34 -0.62
CA TYR A 158 11.58 -5.58 -1.81
C TYR A 158 12.92 -4.84 -1.68
N PRO A 159 13.18 -4.06 -0.60
CA PRO A 159 14.47 -3.40 -0.42
C PRO A 159 15.62 -4.40 -0.27
N ARG A 160 15.34 -5.60 0.27
CA ARG A 160 16.28 -6.73 0.29
C ARG A 160 16.62 -7.23 -1.11
N ALA A 161 15.63 -7.33 -2.00
CA ALA A 161 15.85 -7.76 -3.39
C ALA A 161 16.69 -6.74 -4.15
N VAL A 162 16.31 -5.47 -4.02
CA VAL A 162 16.97 -4.34 -4.67
C VAL A 162 18.41 -4.18 -4.20
N ALA A 163 18.71 -4.46 -2.94
CA ALA A 163 20.08 -4.42 -2.41
C ALA A 163 21.02 -5.45 -3.06
N GLN A 164 20.49 -6.54 -3.64
CA GLN A 164 21.25 -7.58 -4.32
C GLN A 164 21.47 -7.29 -5.81
N MET A 165 20.81 -6.26 -6.35
CA MET A 165 20.93 -5.89 -7.77
C MET A 165 22.13 -4.97 -8.03
N PRO A 166 22.78 -5.07 -9.20
CA PRO A 166 23.80 -4.10 -9.60
C PRO A 166 23.17 -2.70 -9.74
N GLY A 167 23.81 -1.68 -9.17
CA GLY A 167 23.27 -0.31 -9.14
C GLY A 167 22.11 -0.11 -8.15
N SER A 168 22.11 -0.86 -7.05
CA SER A 168 21.06 -0.92 -6.02
C SER A 168 20.53 0.44 -5.51
N THR A 169 21.38 1.48 -5.46
CA THR A 169 20.97 2.83 -5.03
C THR A 169 19.92 3.45 -5.95
N ILE A 170 20.07 3.34 -7.28
CA ILE A 170 19.11 3.92 -8.23
C ILE A 170 17.76 3.20 -8.12
N TRP A 171 17.79 1.87 -8.08
CA TRP A 171 16.59 1.05 -7.95
C TRP A 171 15.86 1.29 -6.63
N ALA A 172 16.59 1.50 -5.53
CA ALA A 172 16.00 1.81 -4.24
C ALA A 172 15.29 3.18 -4.27
N ILE A 173 15.94 4.20 -4.83
CA ILE A 173 15.34 5.54 -4.98
C ILE A 173 14.05 5.46 -5.81
N LEU A 174 14.11 4.80 -6.98
CA LEU A 174 12.94 4.65 -7.85
C LEU A 174 11.78 3.93 -7.16
N PHE A 175 12.07 2.87 -6.40
CA PHE A 175 11.07 2.11 -5.67
C PHE A 175 10.38 2.93 -4.56
N PHE A 176 11.15 3.64 -3.74
CA PHE A 176 10.56 4.47 -2.68
C PHE A 176 9.84 5.70 -3.21
N VAL A 177 10.35 6.33 -4.29
CA VAL A 177 9.65 7.41 -4.99
C VAL A 177 8.33 6.89 -5.57
N MET A 178 8.33 5.71 -6.19
CA MET A 178 7.11 5.08 -6.70
C MET A 178 6.08 4.87 -5.58
N ILE A 179 6.44 4.23 -4.46
CA ILE A 179 5.52 4.01 -3.32
C ILE A 179 4.96 5.34 -2.81
N MET A 180 5.80 6.36 -2.71
CA MET A 180 5.39 7.68 -2.24
C MET A 180 4.44 8.37 -3.20
N LEU A 181 4.70 8.33 -4.52
CA LEU A 181 3.82 8.92 -5.52
C LEU A 181 2.47 8.19 -5.56
N LEU A 182 2.46 6.86 -5.43
CA LEU A 182 1.23 6.07 -5.32
C LEU A 182 0.43 6.49 -4.07
N GLY A 183 1.09 6.58 -2.92
CA GLY A 183 0.44 7.01 -1.68
C GLY A 183 -0.10 8.44 -1.76
N LEU A 184 0.70 9.40 -2.23
CA LEU A 184 0.30 10.80 -2.36
C LEU A 184 -0.87 10.97 -3.35
N GLY A 185 -0.83 10.30 -4.50
CA GLY A 185 -1.91 10.36 -5.50
C GLY A 185 -3.26 9.92 -4.91
N SER A 186 -3.28 8.79 -4.21
CA SER A 186 -4.49 8.30 -3.56
C SER A 186 -4.96 9.21 -2.41
N GLN A 187 -4.04 9.77 -1.62
CA GLN A 187 -4.38 10.67 -0.51
C GLN A 187 -5.01 11.98 -1.00
N PHE A 188 -4.52 12.55 -2.10
CA PHE A 188 -5.12 13.76 -2.66
C PHE A 188 -6.58 13.55 -3.08
N VAL A 189 -6.86 12.43 -3.77
CA VAL A 189 -8.23 12.08 -4.18
C VAL A 189 -9.12 11.80 -2.97
N GLY A 190 -8.61 11.10 -1.96
CA GLY A 190 -9.35 10.79 -0.74
C GLY A 190 -9.75 12.04 0.06
N VAL A 191 -8.81 12.95 0.27
CA VAL A 191 -9.08 14.23 0.95
C VAL A 191 -10.05 15.08 0.13
N GLU A 192 -9.84 15.20 -1.19
CA GLU A 192 -10.75 15.97 -2.05
C GLU A 192 -12.17 15.41 -1.99
N GLY A 193 -12.36 14.09 -2.07
CA GLY A 193 -13.67 13.45 -1.99
C GLY A 193 -14.41 13.74 -0.67
N PHE A 194 -13.71 13.69 0.46
CA PHE A 194 -14.28 14.06 1.75
C PHE A 194 -14.63 15.55 1.83
N ILE A 195 -13.71 16.42 1.42
CA ILE A 195 -13.91 17.88 1.45
C ILE A 195 -15.09 18.28 0.57
N THR A 196 -15.17 17.78 -0.66
CA THR A 196 -16.26 18.06 -1.60
C THR A 196 -17.60 17.66 -0.98
N SER A 197 -17.68 16.46 -0.39
CA SER A 197 -18.89 15.96 0.27
C SER A 197 -19.38 16.90 1.39
N VAL A 198 -18.48 17.40 2.25
CA VAL A 198 -18.85 18.33 3.34
C VAL A 198 -19.20 19.73 2.81
N VAL A 199 -18.47 20.21 1.80
CA VAL A 199 -18.71 21.50 1.16
C VAL A 199 -20.07 21.52 0.45
N ASP A 200 -20.51 20.39 -0.10
CA ASP A 200 -21.81 20.28 -0.77
C ASP A 200 -22.99 20.23 0.20
N ILE A 201 -22.79 19.77 1.44
CA ILE A 201 -23.82 19.83 2.50
C ILE A 201 -24.00 21.27 3.03
N TYR A 202 -22.92 22.03 3.17
CA TYR A 202 -22.96 23.41 3.70
C TYR A 202 -22.43 24.46 2.71
N PRO A 203 -23.03 24.59 1.50
CA PRO A 203 -22.49 25.40 0.42
C PRO A 203 -22.48 26.89 0.77
N GLN A 204 -23.51 27.36 1.48
CA GLN A 204 -23.64 28.77 1.87
C GLN A 204 -22.54 29.25 2.83
N TYR A 205 -22.02 28.35 3.67
CA TYR A 205 -21.00 28.70 4.66
C TYR A 205 -19.59 28.46 4.17
N LEU A 206 -19.33 27.32 3.51
CA LEU A 206 -18.00 26.86 3.17
C LEU A 206 -17.48 27.34 1.80
N ARG A 207 -18.38 27.65 0.85
CA ARG A 207 -17.98 28.19 -0.47
C ARG A 207 -17.66 29.70 -0.44
N TYR A 208 -17.94 30.40 0.66
CA TYR A 208 -17.72 31.83 0.76
C TYR A 208 -16.27 32.18 1.17
N GLY A 209 -15.57 32.91 0.32
CA GLY A 209 -14.19 33.36 0.57
C GLY A 209 -13.20 32.20 0.73
N LYS A 210 -12.23 32.36 1.65
CA LYS A 210 -11.17 31.36 1.90
C LYS A 210 -11.55 30.25 2.91
N ARG A 211 -12.84 30.08 3.21
CA ARG A 211 -13.30 29.14 4.26
C ARG A 211 -13.05 27.68 3.88
N ARG A 212 -13.19 27.33 2.59
CA ARG A 212 -12.82 26.00 2.07
C ARG A 212 -11.34 25.68 2.32
N GLU A 213 -10.44 26.64 2.06
CA GLU A 213 -8.99 26.46 2.26
C GLU A 213 -8.66 26.21 3.74
N TRP A 214 -9.26 26.99 4.65
CA TRP A 214 -9.12 26.77 6.09
C TRP A 214 -9.68 25.42 6.56
N PHE A 215 -10.78 24.98 5.96
CA PHE A 215 -11.35 23.66 6.26
C PHE A 215 -10.46 22.52 5.77
N ILE A 216 -9.86 22.64 4.59
CA ILE A 216 -8.86 21.69 4.08
C ILE A 216 -7.66 21.64 5.04
N PHE A 217 -7.12 22.81 5.43
CA PHE A 217 -6.02 22.87 6.39
C PHE A 217 -6.36 22.20 7.71
N GLY A 218 -7.54 22.48 8.27
CA GLY A 218 -8.01 21.85 9.51
C GLY A 218 -8.13 20.33 9.39
N THR A 219 -8.68 19.83 8.27
CA THR A 219 -8.83 18.40 8.01
C THR A 219 -7.48 17.70 7.89
N CYS A 220 -6.55 18.28 7.13
CA CYS A 220 -5.17 17.77 7.01
C CYS A 220 -4.41 17.83 8.34
N PHE A 221 -4.66 18.84 9.17
CA PHE A 221 -4.05 18.94 10.49
C PHE A 221 -4.56 17.85 11.44
N VAL A 222 -5.87 17.59 11.45
CA VAL A 222 -6.45 16.50 12.25
C VAL A 222 -5.94 15.14 11.76
N SER A 223 -5.89 14.90 10.44
CA SER A 223 -5.36 13.64 9.90
C SER A 223 -3.86 13.46 10.22
N TYR A 224 -3.08 14.54 10.24
CA TYR A 224 -1.69 14.53 10.70
C TYR A 224 -1.58 14.12 12.18
N LEU A 225 -2.41 14.67 13.07
CA LEU A 225 -2.42 14.29 14.49
C LEU A 225 -2.78 12.81 14.71
N ILE A 226 -3.75 12.28 13.95
CA ILE A 226 -4.09 10.86 13.98
C ILE A 226 -2.92 10.02 13.44
N GLY A 227 -2.30 10.46 12.34
CA GLY A 227 -1.13 9.82 11.75
C GLY A 227 0.06 9.74 12.71
N LEU A 228 0.27 10.75 13.58
CA LEU A 228 1.32 10.73 14.59
C LEU A 228 1.19 9.54 15.55
N LEU A 229 -0.04 9.10 15.87
CA LEU A 229 -0.26 7.92 16.72
C LEU A 229 0.32 6.65 16.08
N MET A 230 0.24 6.54 14.75
CA MET A 230 0.77 5.41 13.98
C MET A 230 2.30 5.44 13.79
N VAL A 231 2.97 6.53 14.17
CA VAL A 231 4.45 6.66 14.09
C VAL A 231 5.13 6.33 15.44
N THR A 232 4.36 6.11 16.51
CA THR A 232 4.90 5.77 17.83
C THR A 232 5.47 4.34 17.89
N ARG A 233 6.19 3.98 18.98
CA ARG A 233 6.85 2.65 19.17
C ARG A 233 5.90 1.43 19.24
N GLY A 234 4.60 1.61 19.01
CA GLY A 234 3.59 0.57 18.85
C GLY A 234 2.63 0.87 17.69
N GLY A 235 3.00 1.79 16.80
CA GLY A 235 2.16 2.32 15.75
C GLY A 235 1.69 1.28 14.74
N MET A 236 2.47 0.21 14.52
CA MET A 236 2.03 -0.92 13.69
C MET A 236 0.80 -1.65 14.25
N TYR A 237 0.63 -1.73 15.56
CA TYR A 237 -0.59 -2.30 16.14
C TYR A 237 -1.80 -1.42 15.89
N VAL A 238 -1.62 -0.12 16.08
CA VAL A 238 -2.67 0.87 15.78
C VAL A 238 -3.00 0.79 14.28
N PHE A 239 -2.00 0.75 13.42
CA PHE A 239 -2.16 0.58 11.98
C PHE A 239 -2.96 -0.69 11.64
N GLN A 240 -2.56 -1.85 12.17
CA GLN A 240 -3.26 -3.12 11.93
C GLN A 240 -4.70 -3.11 12.47
N LEU A 241 -4.93 -2.46 13.61
CA LEU A 241 -6.27 -2.32 14.18
C LEU A 241 -7.17 -1.47 13.26
N PHE A 242 -6.66 -0.33 12.77
CA PHE A 242 -7.37 0.53 11.83
C PHE A 242 -7.59 -0.14 10.47
N ASP A 243 -6.59 -0.87 9.97
CA ASP A 243 -6.69 -1.61 8.71
C ASP A 243 -7.73 -2.74 8.81
N TYR A 244 -7.68 -3.51 9.90
CA TYR A 244 -8.57 -4.65 10.09
C TYR A 244 -10.01 -4.26 10.43
N TYR A 245 -10.22 -3.25 11.29
CA TYR A 245 -11.57 -2.86 11.75
C TYR A 245 -12.13 -1.64 11.02
N GLY A 246 -11.30 -0.66 10.65
CA GLY A 246 -11.73 0.58 9.99
C GLY A 246 -11.86 0.40 8.48
N ALA A 247 -10.78 -0.01 7.83
CA ALA A 247 -10.77 -0.33 6.40
C ALA A 247 -11.21 -1.78 6.10
N SER A 248 -12.02 -2.38 6.98
CA SER A 248 -12.49 -3.75 6.77
C SER A 248 -13.37 -3.83 5.52
N GLY A 249 -13.15 -4.86 4.72
CA GLY A 249 -13.93 -5.11 3.50
C GLY A 249 -15.43 -5.20 3.79
N LEU A 250 -15.83 -5.70 4.96
CA LEU A 250 -17.24 -5.83 5.34
C LEU A 250 -17.93 -4.47 5.49
N CYS A 251 -17.28 -3.46 6.06
CA CYS A 251 -17.88 -2.13 6.23
C CYS A 251 -18.15 -1.47 4.88
N LEU A 252 -17.18 -1.52 3.96
CA LEU A 252 -17.32 -0.93 2.62
C LEU A 252 -18.33 -1.70 1.75
N LEU A 253 -18.33 -3.04 1.83
CA LEU A 253 -19.33 -3.85 1.13
C LEU A 253 -20.75 -3.54 1.63
N TRP A 254 -20.93 -3.35 2.94
CA TRP A 254 -22.21 -2.93 3.51
C TRP A 254 -22.66 -1.57 3.00
N PHE A 255 -21.77 -0.57 2.95
CA PHE A 255 -22.09 0.75 2.37
C PHE A 255 -22.48 0.64 0.89
N CYS A 256 -21.67 -0.07 0.10
CA CYS A 256 -21.91 -0.23 -1.34
C CYS A 256 -23.24 -0.94 -1.62
N PHE A 257 -23.60 -1.94 -0.81
CA PHE A 257 -24.87 -2.67 -0.94
C PHE A 257 -26.07 -1.74 -0.78
N PHE A 258 -26.09 -0.93 0.28
CA PHE A 258 -27.18 0.03 0.51
C PHE A 258 -27.20 1.14 -0.54
N GLU A 259 -26.05 1.69 -0.93
CA GLU A 259 -25.94 2.71 -1.98
C GLU A 259 -26.53 2.20 -3.30
N SER A 260 -26.21 0.96 -3.68
CA SER A 260 -26.73 0.32 -4.90
C SER A 260 -28.25 0.11 -4.84
N ILE A 261 -28.80 -0.27 -3.68
CA ILE A 261 -30.25 -0.42 -3.50
C ILE A 261 -30.96 0.92 -3.63
N VAL A 262 -30.45 1.96 -2.96
CA VAL A 262 -31.05 3.30 -2.99
C VAL A 262 -31.09 3.83 -4.42
N ILE A 263 -29.98 3.74 -5.16
CA ILE A 263 -29.90 4.24 -6.54
C ILE A 263 -30.77 3.38 -7.49
N GLY A 264 -30.67 2.06 -7.38
CA GLY A 264 -31.31 1.15 -8.35
C GLY A 264 -32.81 0.94 -8.15
N TRP A 265 -33.33 1.06 -6.93
CA TRP A 265 -34.72 0.71 -6.62
C TRP A 265 -35.55 1.86 -6.02
N ILE A 266 -34.92 2.83 -5.34
CA ILE A 266 -35.65 3.93 -4.70
C ILE A 266 -35.63 5.18 -5.58
N TYR A 267 -34.48 5.47 -6.20
CA TYR A 267 -34.31 6.65 -7.05
C TYR A 267 -34.72 6.44 -8.50
N SER A 268 -34.57 5.21 -9.02
CA SER A 268 -34.97 4.81 -10.39
C SER A 268 -36.48 4.57 -10.48
#